data_AF-A0A2V8F0S4-F1
#
_entry.id   AF-A0A2V8F0S4-F1
#
_cell.length_a   1.000
_cell.length_b   1.000
_cell.length_c   1.000
_cell.angle_alpha   90.00
_cell.angle_beta   90.00
_cell.angle_gamma   90.00
#
_symmetry.space_group_name_H-M   'P 1'
#
loop_
_entity.id
_entity.type
_entity.pdbx_description
1 polymer ?
#
loop_
_entity_poly.entity_id
_entity_poly.type
_entity_poly.pdbx_seq_one_letter_code
_entity_poly.pdbx_strand_id
1 'polypeptide(L)'
;MLIRLVLTSAATGGLLMLTACGAGRITACDGLVYKDGGLTRAEYLPCAGELITLLDRLSQQVEAMLSGEEKARFEAQSTLGGLQGLLKKAGGRNMLERWSDAALTHLNVDIWNATTQHQACMMVARQLFGRAPLGDEKYREAARSQCRAYRGSYESAGRAFRALR
;
A
#
# COMPACT_ATOMS: atom_id res chain seq x y z
N MET A 1 -59.48 -40.03 -8.08
CA MET A 1 -58.57 -38.92 -7.68
C MET A 1 -57.71 -38.60 -8.90
N LEU A 2 -58.12 -37.74 -9.84
CA LEU A 2 -58.04 -36.27 -9.84
C LEU A 2 -56.63 -35.69 -9.53
N ILE A 3 -55.92 -35.39 -10.64
CA ILE A 3 -55.08 -34.21 -10.96
C ILE A 3 -53.92 -33.81 -10.03
N ARG A 4 -52.67 -33.86 -10.51
CA ARG A 4 -51.93 -32.69 -11.08
C ARG A 4 -50.46 -33.00 -11.36
N LEU A 5 -50.15 -33.00 -12.66
CA LEU A 5 -48.87 -32.67 -13.26
C LEU A 5 -48.38 -31.32 -12.67
N VAL A 6 -47.15 -31.25 -12.17
CA VAL A 6 -46.42 -29.98 -12.03
C VAL A 6 -45.11 -30.11 -12.78
N LEU A 7 -45.19 -29.70 -14.04
CA LEU A 7 -44.09 -29.23 -14.85
C LEU A 7 -43.59 -27.93 -14.20
N THR A 8 -42.34 -27.85 -13.74
CA THR A 8 -41.70 -26.56 -13.49
C THR A 8 -40.43 -26.46 -14.31
N SER A 9 -40.48 -25.44 -15.15
CA SER A 9 -39.63 -25.15 -16.28
C SER A 9 -38.22 -24.72 -15.88
N ALA A 10 -37.27 -25.05 -16.74
CA ALA A 10 -36.00 -24.35 -16.83
C ALA A 10 -36.24 -22.84 -17.02
N ALA A 11 -35.58 -22.02 -16.21
CA ALA A 11 -35.39 -20.60 -16.49
C ALA A 11 -33.92 -20.27 -16.21
N THR A 12 -33.11 -20.48 -17.25
CA THR A 12 -31.87 -19.74 -17.48
C THR A 12 -32.19 -18.24 -17.45
N GLY A 13 -31.76 -17.56 -16.40
CA GLY A 13 -31.90 -16.11 -16.24
C GLY A 13 -30.60 -15.54 -15.67
N GLY A 14 -29.59 -15.39 -16.51
CA GLY A 14 -28.43 -14.57 -16.21
C GLY A 14 -28.81 -13.08 -16.26
N LEU A 15 -28.41 -12.33 -15.24
CA LEU A 15 -28.31 -10.85 -15.16
C LEU A 15 -27.99 -10.53 -13.68
N LEU A 16 -27.04 -9.69 -13.24
CA LEU A 16 -26.19 -8.71 -13.87
C LEU A 16 -24.76 -8.87 -13.31
N MET A 17 -23.77 -8.95 -14.21
CA MET A 17 -22.42 -8.48 -13.90
C MET A 17 -22.49 -6.97 -13.68
N LEU A 18 -22.55 -6.55 -12.42
CA LEU A 18 -22.28 -5.15 -12.07
C LEU A 18 -20.81 -4.89 -12.37
N THR A 19 -20.59 -4.22 -13.48
CA THR A 19 -19.37 -3.47 -13.80
C THR A 19 -19.16 -2.39 -12.73
N ALA A 20 -18.63 -2.78 -11.57
CA ALA A 20 -18.13 -1.86 -10.56
C ALA A 20 -16.77 -1.29 -11.00
N CYS A 21 -16.78 -0.50 -12.07
CA CYS A 21 -15.72 0.46 -12.34
C CYS A 21 -15.92 1.66 -11.41
N GLY A 22 -15.05 1.83 -10.41
CA GLY A 22 -14.73 3.16 -9.88
C GLY A 22 -15.31 3.59 -8.52
N ALA A 23 -15.97 2.74 -7.75
CA ALA A 23 -16.21 3.04 -6.33
C ALA A 23 -14.94 2.71 -5.54
N GLY A 24 -14.19 3.71 -5.08
CA GLY A 24 -12.99 3.52 -4.28
C GLY A 24 -13.28 2.62 -3.07
N ARG A 25 -12.46 1.59 -2.86
CA ARG A 25 -12.61 0.68 -1.71
C ARG A 25 -12.55 1.49 -0.41
N ILE A 26 -13.51 1.28 0.49
CA ILE A 26 -13.45 1.81 1.86
C ILE A 26 -12.26 1.14 2.56
N THR A 27 -11.44 1.96 3.21
CA THR A 27 -10.21 1.59 3.92
C THR A 27 -10.34 1.97 5.38
N ALA A 28 -9.56 1.34 6.26
CA ALA A 28 -9.51 1.68 7.68
C ALA A 28 -8.99 3.10 7.96
N CYS A 29 -8.43 3.76 6.95
CA CYS A 29 -8.03 5.17 7.03
C CYS A 29 -9.14 6.15 6.65
N ASP A 30 -10.28 5.67 6.15
CA ASP A 30 -11.42 6.53 5.84
C ASP A 30 -12.15 6.95 7.12
N GLY A 31 -12.53 8.23 7.21
CA GLY A 31 -13.33 8.73 8.33
C GLY A 31 -12.56 8.97 9.63
N LEU A 32 -11.23 8.98 9.61
CA LEU A 32 -10.43 9.36 10.76
C LEU A 32 -10.69 10.84 11.14
N VAL A 33 -11.12 11.07 12.38
CA VAL A 33 -11.41 12.42 12.91
C VAL A 33 -10.30 12.84 13.86
N TYR A 34 -9.43 13.72 13.38
CA TYR A 34 -8.29 14.25 14.12
C TYR A 34 -8.74 15.15 15.27
N LYS A 35 -8.16 14.93 16.45
CA LYS A 35 -8.40 15.70 17.68
C LYS A 35 -7.12 16.39 18.13
N ASP A 36 -7.24 17.33 19.05
CA ASP A 36 -6.09 17.92 19.73
C ASP A 36 -5.31 16.81 20.46
N GLY A 37 -4.06 16.59 20.04
CA GLY A 37 -3.21 15.49 20.52
C GLY A 37 -3.29 14.19 19.71
N GLY A 38 -3.95 14.17 18.57
CA GLY A 38 -3.96 13.03 17.64
C GLY A 38 -5.07 12.00 17.92
N LEU A 39 -4.86 10.77 17.42
CA LEU A 39 -5.80 9.65 17.55
C LEU A 39 -5.32 8.64 18.60
N THR A 40 -6.25 7.92 19.21
CA THR A 40 -5.92 6.78 20.08
C THR A 40 -5.43 5.58 19.26
N ARG A 41 -4.75 4.63 19.92
CA ARG A 41 -4.32 3.38 19.28
C ARG A 41 -5.48 2.61 18.65
N ALA A 42 -6.61 2.51 19.35
CA ALA A 42 -7.79 1.80 18.86
C ALA A 42 -8.38 2.44 17.60
N GLU A 43 -8.35 3.78 17.51
CA GLU A 43 -8.82 4.52 16.33
C GLU A 43 -7.84 4.39 15.15
N TYR A 44 -6.53 4.38 15.41
CA TYR A 44 -5.53 4.54 14.35
C TYR A 44 -4.83 3.25 13.87
N LEU A 45 -4.59 2.27 14.75
CA LEU A 45 -3.83 1.07 14.39
C LEU A 45 -4.45 0.26 13.22
N PRO A 46 -5.77 0.19 13.02
CA PRO A 46 -6.34 -0.41 11.82
C PRO A 46 -5.84 0.25 10.52
N CYS A 47 -5.82 1.59 10.46
CA CYS A 47 -5.28 2.34 9.33
C CYS A 47 -3.77 2.11 9.15
N ALA A 48 -3.00 2.16 10.25
CA ALA A 48 -1.58 1.87 10.21
C ALA A 48 -1.28 0.45 9.69
N GLY A 49 -2.11 -0.54 10.02
CA GLY A 49 -1.98 -1.90 9.51
C GLY A 49 -2.13 -1.99 7.98
N GLU A 50 -3.06 -1.24 7.38
CA GLU A 50 -3.19 -1.17 5.92
C GLU A 50 -1.97 -0.50 5.26
N LEU A 51 -1.44 0.57 5.87
CA LEU A 51 -0.22 1.24 5.41
C LEU A 51 0.99 0.29 5.42
N ILE A 52 1.18 -0.44 6.53
CA ILE A 52 2.25 -1.45 6.67
C ILE A 52 2.08 -2.57 5.65
N THR A 53 0.84 -3.02 5.38
CA THR A 53 0.56 -4.06 4.38
C THR A 53 0.95 -3.60 2.97
N LEU A 54 0.65 -2.34 2.61
CA LEU A 54 1.07 -1.78 1.32
C LEU A 54 2.59 -1.59 1.25
N LEU A 55 3.24 -1.19 2.34
CA LEU A 55 4.71 -1.09 2.42
C LEU A 55 5.38 -2.46 2.25
N ASP A 56 4.85 -3.52 2.86
CA ASP A 56 5.37 -4.89 2.69
C ASP A 56 5.27 -5.34 1.23
N ARG A 57 4.09 -5.18 0.62
CA ARG A 57 3.86 -5.49 -0.79
C ARG A 57 4.80 -4.69 -1.70
N LEU A 58 4.96 -3.39 -1.42
CA LEU A 58 5.83 -2.51 -2.20
C LEU A 58 7.29 -2.93 -2.09
N SER A 59 7.76 -3.30 -0.89
CA SER A 59 9.10 -3.83 -0.67
C SER A 59 9.35 -5.06 -1.54
N GLN A 60 8.44 -6.04 -1.56
CA GLN A 60 8.58 -7.25 -2.39
C GLN A 60 8.64 -6.92 -3.89
N GLN A 61 7.79 -6.00 -4.36
CA GLN A 61 7.76 -5.59 -5.77
C GLN A 61 9.00 -4.82 -6.19
N VAL A 62 9.59 -4.03 -5.27
CA VAL A 62 10.87 -3.35 -5.53
C VAL A 62 12.01 -4.37 -5.64
N GLU A 63 12.08 -5.39 -4.79
CA GLU A 63 13.10 -6.46 -4.91
C GLU A 63 12.99 -7.21 -6.25
N ALA A 64 11.76 -7.56 -6.67
CA ALA A 64 11.49 -8.21 -7.95
C ALA A 64 11.91 -7.31 -9.13
N MET A 65 11.56 -6.02 -9.08
CA MET A 65 12.01 -5.03 -10.07
C MET A 65 13.54 -4.93 -10.13
N LEU A 66 14.22 -4.87 -8.98
CA LEU A 66 15.69 -4.83 -8.89
C LEU A 66 16.37 -6.15 -9.32
N SER A 67 15.59 -7.23 -9.45
CA SER A 67 16.01 -8.51 -10.02
C SER A 67 15.78 -8.59 -11.54
N GLY A 68 15.19 -7.56 -12.14
CA GLY A 68 14.96 -7.45 -13.59
C GLY A 68 13.53 -7.75 -14.02
N GLU A 69 12.59 -7.95 -13.10
CA GLU A 69 11.20 -8.21 -13.46
C GLU A 69 10.47 -6.92 -13.89
N GLU A 70 10.24 -6.78 -15.19
CA GLU A 70 9.61 -5.57 -15.74
C GLU A 70 8.19 -5.35 -15.23
N LYS A 71 7.41 -6.42 -15.07
CA LYS A 71 6.04 -6.36 -14.54
C LYS A 71 6.02 -5.78 -13.12
N ALA A 72 7.00 -6.16 -12.30
CA ALA A 72 7.12 -5.70 -10.92
C ALA A 72 7.31 -4.18 -10.82
N ARG A 73 7.92 -3.54 -11.83
CA ARG A 73 8.03 -2.06 -11.88
C ARG A 73 6.65 -1.40 -11.94
N PHE A 74 5.80 -1.85 -12.85
CA PHE A 74 4.46 -1.28 -13.03
C PHE A 74 3.58 -1.54 -11.79
N GLU A 75 3.70 -2.74 -11.22
CA GLU A 75 3.01 -3.08 -9.99
C GLU A 75 3.50 -2.23 -8.80
N ALA A 76 4.81 -2.07 -8.62
CA ALA A 76 5.39 -1.21 -7.58
C ALA A 76 4.92 0.24 -7.72
N GLN A 77 4.87 0.76 -8.95
CA GLN A 77 4.38 2.12 -9.20
C GLN A 77 2.90 2.27 -8.83
N SER A 78 2.08 1.29 -9.17
CA SER A 78 0.66 1.26 -8.79
C SER A 78 0.48 1.17 -7.27
N THR A 79 1.22 0.27 -6.60
CA THR A 79 1.20 0.12 -5.13
C THR A 79 1.67 1.38 -4.43
N LEU A 80 2.72 2.05 -4.92
CA LEU A 80 3.19 3.33 -4.38
C LEU A 80 2.11 4.42 -4.49
N GLY A 81 1.41 4.51 -5.62
CA GLY A 81 0.29 5.44 -5.78
C GLY A 81 -0.85 5.15 -4.79
N GLY A 82 -1.17 3.86 -4.59
CA GLY A 82 -2.13 3.41 -3.58
C GLY A 82 -1.71 3.78 -2.16
N LEU A 83 -0.44 3.55 -1.81
CA LEU A 83 0.15 3.90 -0.52
C LEU A 83 0.11 5.40 -0.26
N GLN A 84 0.44 6.24 -1.25
CA GLN A 84 0.34 7.69 -1.16
C GLN A 84 -1.11 8.17 -0.97
N GLY A 85 -2.05 7.54 -1.67
CA GLY A 85 -3.49 7.79 -1.48
C GLY A 85 -3.94 7.44 -0.06
N LEU A 86 -3.50 6.30 0.46
CA LEU A 86 -3.82 5.85 1.81
C LEU A 86 -3.19 6.76 2.86
N LEU A 87 -1.93 7.19 2.68
CA LEU A 87 -1.28 8.17 3.55
C LEU A 87 -2.05 9.49 3.62
N LYS A 88 -2.58 9.97 2.49
CA LYS A 88 -3.39 11.18 2.47
C LYS A 88 -4.67 11.02 3.31
N LYS A 89 -5.37 9.88 3.17
CA LYS A 89 -6.55 9.54 3.98
C LYS A 89 -6.19 9.42 5.46
N ALA A 90 -5.02 8.81 5.72
CA ALA A 90 -4.48 8.63 7.05
C ALA A 90 -4.08 9.95 7.73
N GLY A 91 -4.20 11.12 7.11
CA GLY A 91 -3.89 12.44 7.69
C GLY A 91 -2.77 13.20 6.98
N GLY A 92 -2.04 12.56 6.06
CA GLY A 92 -0.97 13.18 5.30
C GLY A 92 0.09 13.81 6.22
N ARG A 93 0.33 15.12 6.09
CA ARG A 93 1.32 15.83 6.91
C ARG A 93 0.94 15.88 8.40
N ASN A 94 -0.35 15.79 8.74
CA ASN A 94 -0.83 15.83 10.12
C ASN A 94 -0.39 14.58 10.91
N MET A 95 -0.04 13.49 10.22
CA MET A 95 0.56 12.31 10.86
C MET A 95 1.92 12.62 11.50
N LEU A 96 2.62 13.64 11.01
CA LEU A 96 3.94 14.05 11.51
C LEU A 96 3.86 15.03 12.69
N GLU A 97 2.67 15.48 13.05
CA GLU A 97 2.46 16.28 14.24
C GLU A 97 2.68 15.42 15.50
N ARG A 98 3.01 16.09 16.60
CA ARG A 98 3.22 15.40 17.87
C ARG A 98 1.87 14.95 18.44
N TRP A 99 1.70 13.64 18.58
CA TRP A 99 0.52 13.07 19.23
C TRP A 99 0.80 12.86 20.72
N SER A 100 -0.28 12.81 21.51
CA SER A 100 -0.22 12.51 22.94
C SER A 100 0.38 11.13 23.21
N ASP A 101 0.14 10.17 22.31
CA ASP A 101 0.87 8.90 22.30
C ASP A 101 2.16 9.04 21.49
N ALA A 102 3.29 9.13 22.20
CA ALA A 102 4.61 9.25 21.59
C ALA A 102 4.94 8.06 20.68
N ALA A 103 4.48 6.84 21.02
CA ALA A 103 4.79 5.67 20.23
C ALA A 103 4.02 5.66 18.89
N LEU A 104 2.79 6.22 18.85
CA LEU A 104 2.09 6.48 17.59
C LEU A 104 2.79 7.56 16.75
N THR A 105 3.33 8.60 17.39
CA THR A 105 4.14 9.62 16.69
C THR A 105 5.36 8.98 16.02
N HIS A 106 6.08 8.12 16.74
CA HIS A 106 7.24 7.39 16.20
C HIS A 106 6.84 6.47 15.04
N LEU A 107 5.73 5.72 15.17
CA LEU A 107 5.21 4.90 14.09
C LEU A 107 4.90 5.72 12.84
N ASN A 108 4.27 6.88 12.98
CA ASN A 108 3.93 7.75 11.86
C ASN A 108 5.17 8.25 11.11
N VAL A 109 6.20 8.65 11.87
CA VAL A 109 7.49 9.07 11.30
C VAL A 109 8.13 7.90 10.55
N ASP A 110 8.12 6.70 11.11
CA ASP A 110 8.69 5.51 10.46
C ASP A 110 7.94 5.14 9.17
N ILE A 111 6.61 5.17 9.17
CA ILE A 111 5.78 4.94 7.97
C ILE A 111 6.06 6.01 6.90
N TRP A 112 6.16 7.27 7.29
CA TRP A 112 6.47 8.38 6.38
C TRP A 112 7.85 8.24 5.76
N ASN A 113 8.86 7.94 6.58
CA ASN A 113 10.23 7.68 6.14
C ASN A 113 10.26 6.50 5.18
N ALA A 114 9.63 5.37 5.54
CA ALA A 114 9.55 4.21 4.68
C ALA A 114 8.94 4.54 3.32
N THR A 115 7.84 5.29 3.30
CA THR A 115 7.19 5.68 2.05
C THR A 115 8.07 6.60 1.21
N THR A 116 8.74 7.57 1.83
CA THR A 116 9.65 8.51 1.16
C THR A 116 10.84 7.78 0.55
N GLN A 117 11.42 6.80 1.26
CA GLN A 117 12.54 6.01 0.75
C GLN A 117 12.13 5.11 -0.42
N HIS A 118 10.93 4.51 -0.38
CA HIS A 118 10.41 3.77 -1.53
C HIS A 118 10.16 4.70 -2.73
N GLN A 119 9.61 5.90 -2.50
CA GLN A 119 9.42 6.88 -3.56
C GLN A 119 10.75 7.30 -4.19
N ALA A 120 11.77 7.57 -3.38
CA ALA A 120 13.11 7.89 -3.86
C ALA A 120 13.71 6.74 -4.67
N CYS A 121 13.61 5.50 -4.18
CA CYS A 121 14.02 4.31 -4.92
C CYS A 121 13.31 4.20 -6.26
N MET A 122 11.99 4.39 -6.30
CA MET A 122 11.21 4.35 -7.54
C MET A 122 11.55 5.48 -8.53
N MET A 123 11.92 6.67 -8.04
CA MET A 123 12.40 7.77 -8.88
C MET A 123 13.74 7.44 -9.54
N VAL A 124 14.70 6.94 -8.76
CA VAL A 124 16.00 6.50 -9.27
C VAL A 124 15.82 5.35 -10.24
N ALA A 125 15.03 4.35 -9.86
CA ALA A 125 14.64 3.24 -10.70
C ALA A 125 14.06 3.74 -12.03
N ARG A 126 13.13 4.70 -12.03
CA ARG A 126 12.61 5.28 -13.27
C ARG A 126 13.67 5.96 -14.13
N GLN A 127 14.63 6.67 -13.53
CA GLN A 127 15.71 7.34 -14.27
C GLN A 127 16.71 6.35 -14.87
N LEU A 128 17.08 5.31 -14.13
CA LEU A 128 18.03 4.28 -14.55
C LEU A 128 17.39 3.23 -15.48
N PHE A 129 16.10 2.93 -15.28
CA PHE A 129 15.32 1.93 -16.01
C PHE A 129 14.35 2.50 -17.05
N GLY A 130 14.37 3.82 -17.28
CA GLY A 130 13.56 4.48 -18.31
C GLY A 130 14.03 4.21 -19.75
N ARG A 131 15.10 3.42 -19.92
CA ARG A 131 15.62 2.98 -21.22
C ARG A 131 15.71 1.45 -21.25
N ALA A 132 15.32 0.86 -22.37
CA ALA A 132 15.46 -0.57 -22.63
C ALA A 132 16.93 -0.92 -22.99
N PRO A 133 17.41 -2.13 -22.66
CA PRO A 133 16.76 -3.13 -21.82
C PRO A 133 17.11 -2.97 -20.34
N LEU A 134 16.12 -3.26 -19.48
CA LEU A 134 16.18 -3.53 -18.03
C LEU A 134 17.14 -4.69 -17.63
N GLY A 135 17.98 -5.12 -18.56
CA GLY A 135 18.80 -6.33 -18.49
C GLY A 135 20.26 -6.10 -18.12
N ASP A 136 20.77 -4.87 -18.27
CA ASP A 136 22.18 -4.60 -18.01
C ASP A 136 22.42 -4.51 -16.50
N GLU A 137 23.23 -5.45 -16.00
CA GLU A 137 23.57 -5.63 -14.60
C GLU A 137 24.10 -4.33 -13.99
N LYS A 138 24.81 -3.51 -14.77
CA LYS A 138 25.34 -2.22 -14.31
C LYS A 138 24.25 -1.28 -13.79
N TYR A 139 23.10 -1.20 -14.47
CA TYR A 139 21.99 -0.35 -14.03
C TYR A 139 21.24 -0.97 -12.86
N ARG A 140 21.16 -2.30 -12.77
CA ARG A 140 20.60 -3.00 -11.60
C ARG A 140 21.44 -2.77 -10.35
N GLU A 141 22.76 -2.87 -10.44
CA GLU A 141 23.66 -2.59 -9.32
C GLU A 141 23.56 -1.13 -8.85
N ALA A 142 23.53 -0.18 -9.79
CA ALA A 142 23.35 1.23 -9.48
C ALA A 142 22.02 1.48 -8.77
N ALA A 143 20.92 0.88 -9.25
CA ALA A 143 19.61 1.00 -8.61
C ALA A 143 19.59 0.34 -7.21
N ARG A 144 20.16 -0.86 -7.06
CA ARG A 144 20.28 -1.53 -5.76
C ARG A 144 21.03 -0.67 -4.75
N SER A 145 22.14 -0.07 -5.16
CA SER A 145 22.94 0.82 -4.32
C SER A 145 22.11 1.98 -3.76
N GLN A 146 21.29 2.59 -4.61
CA GLN A 146 20.45 3.75 -4.29
C GLN A 146 19.18 3.38 -3.51
N CYS A 147 18.68 2.17 -3.73
CA CYS A 147 17.49 1.65 -3.05
C CYS A 147 17.78 1.02 -1.68
N ARG A 148 19.03 1.00 -1.19
CA ARG A 148 19.36 0.36 0.11
C ARG A 148 18.58 0.91 1.30
N ALA A 149 18.22 2.19 1.28
CA ALA A 149 17.61 2.87 2.42
C ALA A 149 16.16 2.43 2.70
N TYR A 150 15.39 2.00 1.69
CA TYR A 150 13.98 1.66 1.92
C TYR A 150 13.84 0.45 2.84
N ARG A 151 14.73 -0.54 2.73
CA ARG A 151 14.64 -1.79 3.51
C ARG A 151 14.73 -1.51 5.01
N GLY A 152 15.74 -0.76 5.43
CA GLY A 152 15.91 -0.38 6.84
C GLY A 152 14.74 0.44 7.37
N SER A 153 14.22 1.38 6.57
CA SER A 153 13.07 2.19 6.97
C SER A 153 11.77 1.39 7.07
N TYR A 154 11.52 0.45 6.14
CA TYR A 154 10.38 -0.47 6.20
C TYR A 154 10.45 -1.37 7.43
N GLU A 155 11.62 -1.98 7.69
CA GLU A 155 11.81 -2.82 8.86
C GLU A 155 11.58 -2.06 10.16
N SER A 156 11.98 -0.78 10.24
CA SER A 156 11.69 0.08 11.39
C SER A 156 10.19 0.27 11.57
N ALA A 157 9.48 0.67 10.52
CA ALA A 157 8.02 0.85 10.56
C ALA A 157 7.30 -0.45 10.98
N GLY A 158 7.71 -1.59 10.42
CA GLY A 158 7.16 -2.89 10.78
C GLY A 158 7.41 -3.27 12.25
N ARG A 159 8.60 -2.98 12.79
CA ARG A 159 8.91 -3.21 14.22
C ARG A 159 8.09 -2.30 15.12
N ALA A 160 8.02 -1.01 14.80
CA ALA A 160 7.23 -0.04 15.56
C ALA A 160 5.75 -0.44 15.61
N PHE A 161 5.19 -0.85 14.46
CA PHE A 161 3.80 -1.30 14.40
C PHE A 161 3.55 -2.56 15.25
N ARG A 162 4.42 -3.56 15.17
CA ARG A 162 4.28 -4.80 15.96
C ARG A 162 4.39 -4.56 17.46
N ALA A 163 5.19 -3.58 17.90
CA ALA A 163 5.32 -3.24 19.33
C ALA A 163 4.07 -2.56 19.92
N LEU A 164 3.15 -2.09 19.07
CA LEU A 164 1.95 -1.37 19.47
C LEU A 164 0.67 -2.23 19.46
N ARG A 165 0.75 -3.45 18.91
CA ARG A 165 -0.35 -4.40 18.77
C ARG A 165 -0.39 -5.37 19.95
#